data_AF-A0A0L0LKH6-F1
#
_entry.id   AF-A0A0L0LKH6-F1
#
_cell.length_a   1.000
_cell.length_b   1.000
_cell.length_c   1.000
_cell.angle_alpha   90.00
_cell.angle_beta   90.00
_cell.angle_gamma   90.00
#
_symmetry.space_group_name_H-M   'P 1'
#
loop_
_entity.id
_entity.type
_entity.pdbx_description
1 polymer ?
#
loop_
_entity_poly.entity_id
_entity_poly.type
_entity_poly.pdbx_seq_one_letter_code
_entity_poly.pdbx_strand_id
1 'polypeptide(L)'
;MERGPILPAQSESLNVILDEQIKVARLALESADKNIKEIEALLTIIKGEGDDVTEDVKQVNARVLPTLEKALEDAKATKETLNTSLNTFYEIKLGSIDPESEQN
;
A
#
# COMPACT_ATOMS: atom_id res chain seq x y z
N MET A 1 40.28 -7.18 0.51
CA MET A 1 39.77 -7.51 1.86
C MET A 1 38.65 -8.51 1.65
N GLU A 2 38.87 -9.76 2.01
CA GLU A 2 37.82 -10.80 1.92
C GLU A 2 36.76 -10.52 3.00
N ARG A 3 35.50 -10.35 2.59
CA ARG A 3 34.38 -10.33 3.53
C ARG A 3 34.30 -11.71 4.17
N GLY A 4 34.46 -11.79 5.49
CA GLY A 4 34.30 -13.05 6.23
C GLY A 4 32.89 -13.64 6.02
N PRO A 5 32.71 -14.96 6.18
CA PRO A 5 31.42 -15.59 5.96
C PRO A 5 30.37 -14.97 6.91
N ILE A 6 29.21 -14.58 6.35
CA ILE A 6 28.04 -14.20 7.15
C ILE A 6 27.75 -15.37 8.09
N LEU A 7 27.90 -15.14 9.39
CA LEU A 7 27.63 -16.17 10.39
C LEU A 7 26.14 -16.57 10.29
N PRO A 8 25.79 -17.86 10.25
CA PRO A 8 24.42 -18.34 10.03
C PRO A 8 23.39 -17.76 11.02
N ALA A 9 23.82 -17.39 12.22
CA ALA A 9 22.98 -16.73 13.23
C ALA A 9 22.49 -15.32 12.82
N GLN A 10 23.26 -14.57 12.02
CA GLN A 10 22.84 -13.26 11.50
C GLN A 10 21.83 -13.40 10.35
N SER A 11 21.98 -14.44 9.51
CA SER A 11 21.02 -14.73 8.44
C SER A 11 19.67 -15.23 8.97
N GLU A 12 19.64 -16.00 10.07
CA GLU A 12 18.38 -16.47 10.67
C GLU A 12 17.58 -15.31 11.30
N SER A 13 18.23 -14.41 12.02
CA SER A 13 17.56 -13.24 12.62
C SER A 13 17.00 -12.30 11.55
N LEU A 14 17.73 -12.08 10.45
CA LEU A 14 17.27 -11.24 9.35
C LEU A 14 16.04 -11.84 8.65
N ASN A 15 16.03 -13.16 8.43
CA ASN A 15 14.90 -13.87 7.82
C ASN A 15 13.61 -13.73 8.66
N VAL A 16 13.71 -13.86 9.98
CA VAL A 16 12.56 -13.68 10.89
C VAL A 16 12.02 -12.25 10.82
N ILE A 17 12.90 -11.25 10.78
CA ILE A 17 12.51 -9.84 10.66
C ILE A 17 11.80 -9.59 9.33
N LEU A 18 12.37 -10.09 8.22
CA LEU A 18 11.77 -9.95 6.89
C LEU A 18 10.41 -10.62 6.80
N ASP A 19 10.24 -11.79 7.43
CA ASP A 19 8.94 -12.47 7.48
C ASP A 19 7.86 -11.65 8.20
N GLU A 20 8.19 -11.02 9.33
CA GLU A 20 7.24 -10.16 10.00
C GLU A 20 6.96 -8.88 9.21
N GLN A 21 7.97 -8.27 8.56
CA GLN A 21 7.76 -7.09 7.71
C GLN A 21 6.89 -7.41 6.48
N ILE A 22 7.11 -8.55 5.84
CA ILE A 22 6.28 -9.05 4.72
C ILE A 22 4.83 -9.25 5.19
N LYS A 23 4.64 -9.85 6.36
CA LYS A 23 3.30 -10.05 6.94
C LYS A 23 2.60 -8.73 7.23
N VAL A 24 3.29 -7.77 7.84
CA VAL A 24 2.76 -6.42 8.12
C VAL A 24 2.38 -5.70 6.82
N ALA A 25 3.26 -5.72 5.81
CA ALA A 25 3.01 -5.10 4.52
C ALA A 25 1.80 -5.74 3.79
N ARG A 26 1.64 -7.07 3.86
CA ARG A 26 0.46 -7.78 3.33
C ARG A 26 -0.84 -7.34 4.01
N LEU A 27 -0.84 -7.22 5.33
CA LEU A 27 -2.01 -6.74 6.08
C LEU A 27 -2.36 -5.29 5.72
N ALA A 28 -1.34 -4.44 5.56
CA ALA A 28 -1.54 -3.06 5.11
C ALA A 28 -2.11 -2.99 3.68
N LEU A 29 -1.65 -3.85 2.78
CA LEU A 29 -2.19 -3.97 1.41
C LEU A 29 -3.65 -4.40 1.40
N GLU A 30 -4.02 -5.40 2.19
CA GLU A 30 -5.41 -5.84 2.31
C GLU A 30 -6.32 -4.71 2.82
N SER A 31 -5.85 -3.96 3.82
CA SER A 31 -6.57 -2.79 4.31
C SER A 31 -6.69 -1.69 3.26
N ALA A 32 -5.63 -1.43 2.49
CA ALA A 32 -5.66 -0.44 1.40
C ALA A 32 -6.65 -0.83 0.30
N ASP A 33 -6.70 -2.12 -0.05
CA ASP A 33 -7.68 -2.66 -1.02
C ASP A 33 -9.11 -2.51 -0.54
N LYS A 34 -9.37 -2.76 0.74
CA LYS A 34 -10.70 -2.53 1.33
C LYS A 34 -11.10 -1.05 1.26
N ASN A 35 -10.20 -0.16 1.66
CA ASN A 35 -10.44 1.28 1.64
C ASN A 35 -10.74 1.79 0.22
N ILE A 36 -9.97 1.34 -0.78
CA ILE A 36 -10.19 1.68 -2.20
C ILE A 36 -11.61 1.28 -2.62
N LYS A 37 -12.03 0.04 -2.32
CA LYS A 37 -13.37 -0.44 -2.68
C LYS A 37 -14.49 0.36 -2.02
N GLU A 38 -14.33 0.73 -0.77
CA GLU A 38 -15.31 1.56 -0.05
C GLU A 38 -15.44 2.95 -0.67
N ILE A 39 -14.32 3.59 -1.05
CA ILE A 39 -14.33 4.88 -1.74
C ILE A 39 -14.94 4.75 -3.14
N GLU A 40 -14.61 3.71 -3.90
CA GLU A 40 -15.18 3.46 -5.23
C GLU A 40 -16.69 3.21 -5.17
N ALA A 41 -17.18 2.55 -4.11
CA ALA A 41 -18.62 2.37 -3.88
C ALA A 41 -19.32 3.70 -3.61
N LEU A 42 -18.75 4.56 -2.76
CA LEU A 42 -19.30 5.90 -2.48
C LEU A 42 -19.32 6.78 -3.74
N LEU A 43 -18.24 6.76 -4.52
CA LEU A 43 -18.18 7.48 -5.80
C LEU A 43 -19.21 6.97 -6.79
N THR A 44 -19.45 5.65 -6.83
CA THR A 44 -20.47 5.04 -7.68
C THR A 44 -21.87 5.52 -7.30
N ILE A 45 -22.16 5.60 -6.00
CA ILE A 45 -23.43 6.14 -5.50
C ILE A 45 -23.60 7.59 -5.94
N ILE A 46 -22.61 8.44 -5.66
CA ILE A 46 -22.67 9.88 -5.94
C ILE A 46 -22.76 10.16 -7.45
N LYS A 47 -22.02 9.44 -8.29
CA LYS A 47 -22.03 9.62 -9.75
C LYS A 47 -23.23 8.96 -10.42
N GLY A 48 -23.85 7.97 -9.77
CA GLY A 48 -25.02 7.24 -10.27
C GLY A 48 -26.36 7.86 -9.88
N GLU A 49 -26.35 8.94 -9.10
CA GLU A 49 -27.54 9.69 -8.76
C GLU A 49 -28.22 10.28 -10.01
N GLY A 50 -29.49 9.91 -10.23
CA GLY A 50 -30.32 10.42 -11.34
C GLY A 50 -30.95 11.78 -11.04
N ASP A 51 -31.64 12.37 -12.02
CA ASP A 51 -32.14 13.75 -11.91
C ASP A 51 -33.13 14.03 -10.76
N ASP A 52 -33.73 12.97 -10.20
CA ASP A 52 -34.72 12.99 -9.09
C ASP A 52 -34.15 13.35 -7.71
N VAL A 53 -32.84 13.57 -7.57
CA VAL A 53 -32.27 13.98 -6.29
C VAL A 53 -32.50 15.46 -6.01
N THR A 54 -32.74 15.79 -4.73
CA THR A 54 -33.00 17.17 -4.32
C THR A 54 -31.76 18.05 -4.55
N GLU A 55 -31.99 19.36 -4.74
CA GLU A 55 -30.90 20.34 -4.93
C GLU A 55 -29.91 20.34 -3.76
N ASP A 56 -30.39 20.13 -2.53
CA ASP A 56 -29.53 20.04 -1.34
C ASP A 56 -28.56 18.86 -1.43
N VAL A 57 -29.01 17.70 -1.93
CA VAL A 57 -28.14 16.53 -2.11
C VAL A 57 -27.14 16.76 -3.24
N LYS A 58 -27.56 17.38 -4.35
CA LYS A 58 -26.65 17.77 -5.45
C LYS A 58 -25.53 18.68 -4.95
N GLN A 59 -25.84 19.65 -4.10
CA GLN A 59 -24.84 20.54 -3.50
C GLN A 59 -23.88 19.82 -2.54
N VAL A 60 -24.39 18.90 -1.72
CA VAL A 60 -23.54 18.08 -0.83
C VAL A 60 -22.61 17.21 -1.66
N ASN A 61 -23.14 16.53 -2.68
CA ASN A 61 -22.37 15.66 -3.55
C ASN A 61 -21.31 16.40 -4.35
N ALA A 62 -21.61 17.58 -4.88
CA ALA A 62 -20.63 18.42 -5.55
C ALA A 62 -19.46 18.83 -4.63
N ARG A 63 -19.69 18.95 -3.31
CA ARG A 63 -18.64 19.26 -2.33
C ARG A 63 -17.83 18.04 -1.92
N VAL A 64 -18.48 16.87 -1.80
CA VAL A 64 -17.85 15.64 -1.32
C VAL A 64 -17.10 14.90 -2.44
N LEU A 65 -17.59 15.00 -3.69
CA LEU A 65 -17.03 14.29 -4.84
C LEU A 65 -15.52 14.54 -5.03
N PRO A 66 -15.00 15.78 -5.05
CA PRO A 66 -13.57 16.02 -5.23
C PRO A 66 -12.72 15.44 -4.09
N THR A 67 -13.26 15.45 -2.86
CA THR A 67 -12.59 14.86 -1.69
C THR A 67 -12.48 13.35 -1.81
N LEU A 68 -13.53 12.67 -2.26
CA LEU A 68 -13.51 11.23 -2.48
C LEU A 68 -12.61 10.83 -3.66
N GLU A 69 -12.61 11.61 -4.74
CA GLU A 69 -11.72 11.37 -5.89
C GLU A 69 -10.25 11.50 -5.49
N LYS A 70 -9.90 12.53 -4.72
CA LYS A 70 -8.55 12.69 -4.17
C LYS A 70 -8.21 11.57 -3.19
N ALA A 71 -9.13 11.19 -2.29
CA ALA A 71 -8.92 10.09 -1.37
C ALA A 71 -8.67 8.76 -2.10
N LEU A 72 -9.34 8.54 -3.24
CA LEU A 72 -9.10 7.36 -4.08
C LEU A 72 -7.71 7.38 -4.72
N GLU A 73 -7.27 8.53 -5.22
CA GLU A 73 -5.92 8.72 -5.76
C GLU A 73 -4.85 8.45 -4.70
N ASP A 74 -4.98 9.08 -3.52
CA ASP A 74 -4.05 8.90 -2.39
C ASP A 74 -4.01 7.44 -1.93
N ALA A 75 -5.16 6.75 -1.87
CA ALA A 75 -5.23 5.35 -1.51
C ALA A 75 -4.56 4.43 -2.55
N LYS A 76 -4.72 4.73 -3.85
CA LYS A 76 -4.05 3.99 -4.94
C LYS A 76 -2.54 4.17 -4.90
N ALA A 77 -2.06 5.40 -4.68
CA ALA A 77 -0.63 5.69 -4.53
C ALA A 77 -0.02 5.00 -3.29
N THR A 78 -0.76 4.97 -2.18
CA THR A 78 -0.36 4.23 -0.97
C THR A 78 -0.24 2.73 -1.26
N LYS A 79 -1.22 2.14 -1.94
CA LYS A 79 -1.19 0.72 -2.34
C LYS A 79 0.01 0.42 -3.25
N GLU A 80 0.30 1.29 -4.21
CA GLU A 80 1.48 1.14 -5.09
C GLU A 80 2.78 1.15 -4.28
N THR A 81 2.92 2.10 -3.36
CA THR A 81 4.09 2.20 -2.48
C THR A 81 4.27 0.93 -1.64
N LEU A 82 3.19 0.42 -1.04
CA LEU A 82 3.22 -0.82 -0.26
C LEU A 82 3.60 -2.04 -1.10
N ASN A 83 3.14 -2.14 -2.35
CA ASN A 83 3.54 -3.22 -3.26
C ASN A 83 5.02 -3.15 -3.59
N THR A 84 5.55 -1.95 -3.84
CA THR A 84 6.98 -1.74 -4.07
C THR A 84 7.80 -2.19 -2.85
N SER A 85 7.44 -1.74 -1.65
CA SER A 85 8.13 -2.17 -0.42
C SER A 85 8.05 -3.68 -0.20
N LEU A 86 6.89 -4.29 -0.45
CA LEU A 86 6.72 -5.73 -0.32
C LEU A 86 7.62 -6.50 -1.29
N ASN A 87 7.72 -6.06 -2.55
CA ASN A 87 8.62 -6.64 -3.53
C ASN A 87 10.08 -6.53 -3.09
N THR A 88 10.50 -5.37 -2.60
CA THR A 88 11.86 -5.18 -2.06
C THR A 88 12.15 -6.14 -0.92
N PHE A 89 11.21 -6.36 0.01
CA PHE A 89 11.43 -7.35 1.08
C PHE A 89 11.60 -8.77 0.55
N TYR A 90 10.89 -9.17 -0.51
CA TYR A 90 11.12 -10.47 -1.14
C TYR A 90 12.47 -10.55 -1.85
N GLU A 91 12.88 -9.49 -2.55
CA GLU A 91 14.17 -9.45 -3.23
C GLU A 91 15.34 -9.56 -2.24
N ILE A 92 15.25 -8.89 -1.09
CA ILE A 92 16.22 -9.05 0.00
C ILE A 92 16.18 -10.49 0.52
N LYS A 93 14.99 -11.05 0.77
CA LYS A 93 14.85 -12.43 1.30
C LYS A 93 15.40 -13.49 0.34
N LEU A 94 15.26 -13.27 -0.97
CA LEU A 94 15.80 -14.16 -2.00
C LEU A 94 17.31 -13.95 -2.23
N GLY A 95 17.93 -12.97 -1.57
CA GLY A 95 19.34 -12.63 -1.74
C GLY A 95 19.64 -11.90 -3.06
N SER A 96 18.61 -11.38 -3.75
CA SER A 96 18.75 -10.57 -4.96
C SER A 96 19.24 -9.15 -4.68
N ILE A 97 19.07 -8.68 -3.44
CA ILE A 97 19.53 -7.39 -2.95
C ILE A 97 20.31 -7.60 -1.66
N ASP A 98 21.55 -7.09 -1.60
CA ASP A 98 22.33 -7.00 -0.36
C ASP A 98 21.93 -5.70 0.36
N PRO A 99 21.23 -5.77 1.51
CA PRO A 99 20.78 -4.59 2.24
C PRO A 99 21.93 -3.75 2.83
N GLU A 100 23.17 -4.28 2.86
CA GLU A 100 24.36 -3.56 3.35
C GLU A 100 25.20 -2.91 2.23
N SER A 101 24.76 -3.01 0.96
CA SER A 101 25.52 -2.51 -0.18
C SER A 101 25.52 -0.97 -0.36
N GLU A 102 24.61 -0.24 0.28
CA GLU A 102 24.47 1.23 0.12
C GLU A 102 25.29 2.09 1.12
N GLN A 103 26.22 1.51 1.89
CA GLN A 103 27.04 2.27 2.87
C GLN A 103 28.46 2.65 2.42
N ASN A 104 28.80 2.63 1.11
CA ASN A 104 30.11 3.07 0.62
C ASN A 104 30.06 4.33 -0.26
#